data_AF-A0A2G2C7K2-F1
#
_entry.id   AF-A0A2G2C7K2-F1
#
_cell.length_a   1.000
_cell.length_b   1.000
_cell.length_c   1.000
_cell.angle_alpha   90.00
_cell.angle_beta   90.00
_cell.angle_gamma   90.00
#
_symmetry.space_group_name_H-M   'P 1'
#
loop_
_entity.id
_entity.type
_entity.pdbx_description
1 polymer ?
#
loop_
_entity_poly.entity_id
_entity_poly.type
_entity_poly.pdbx_seq_one_letter_code
_entity_poly.pdbx_strand_id
1 'polypeptide(L)'
;MPEPFERLVERQIQKALAEGKLRGLEGEGRPLADRSGEAFIDMATAVAGRIMAEAGALPEEFKIKKLLDAAKQSYREAEGDDAKHVAMALIADLQQRYNIAVEARRRFMGT
;
A
#
# COMPACT_ATOMS: atom_id res chain seq x y z
N MET A 1 -7.57 -7.18 -42.93
CA MET A 1 -6.78 -8.43 -42.71
C MET A 1 -5.93 -8.17 -41.49
N PRO A 2 -6.01 -8.98 -40.42
CA PRO A 2 -5.18 -8.74 -39.23
C PRO A 2 -3.71 -8.86 -39.59
N GLU A 3 -2.91 -7.95 -39.05
CA GLU A 3 -1.46 -7.82 -39.28
C GLU A 3 -0.74 -9.12 -38.87
N PRO A 4 0.43 -9.46 -39.45
CA PRO A 4 1.16 -10.69 -39.14
C PRO A 4 1.44 -10.90 -37.64
N PHE A 5 1.65 -9.82 -36.89
CA PHE A 5 1.86 -9.84 -35.44
C PHE A 5 0.61 -10.26 -34.67
N GLU A 6 -0.56 -9.73 -35.02
CA GLU A 6 -1.84 -10.09 -34.38
C GLU A 6 -2.14 -11.57 -34.54
N ARG A 7 -1.81 -12.16 -35.70
CA ARG A 7 -1.98 -13.61 -35.95
C ARG A 7 -1.04 -14.46 -35.10
N LEU A 8 0.18 -14.00 -34.83
CA LEU A 8 1.12 -14.68 -33.95
C LEU A 8 0.64 -14.62 -32.50
N VAL A 9 0.15 -13.46 -32.06
CA VAL A 9 -0.43 -13.26 -30.72
C VAL A 9 -1.64 -14.17 -30.53
N GLU A 10 -2.58 -14.18 -31.47
CA GLU A 10 -3.78 -15.03 -31.41
C GLU A 10 -3.42 -16.52 -31.30
N ARG A 11 -2.46 -16.99 -32.10
CA ARG A 11 -1.97 -18.39 -32.00
C ARG A 11 -1.42 -18.72 -30.61
N GLN A 12 -0.73 -17.79 -29.95
CA GLN A 12 -0.22 -18.02 -28.60
C GLN A 12 -1.29 -18.01 -27.54
N ILE A 13 -2.30 -17.16 -27.67
CA ILE A 13 -3.48 -17.16 -26.80
C ILE A 13 -4.20 -18.51 -26.92
N GLN A 14 -4.47 -18.97 -28.15
CA GLN A 14 -5.12 -20.25 -28.41
C GLN A 14 -4.34 -21.44 -27.86
N LYS A 15 -3.01 -21.43 -28.01
CA LYS A 15 -2.14 -22.45 -27.42
C LYS A 15 -2.24 -22.47 -25.89
N ALA A 16 -2.16 -21.31 -25.24
CA ALA A 16 -2.25 -21.21 -23.78
C ALA A 16 -3.62 -21.67 -23.24
N LEU A 17 -4.71 -21.37 -23.96
CA LEU A 17 -6.05 -21.89 -23.66
C LEU A 17 -6.11 -23.42 -23.74
N ALA A 18 -5.60 -24.00 -24.83
CA ALA A 18 -5.59 -25.45 -25.04
C ALA A 18 -4.75 -26.19 -23.99
N GLU A 19 -3.63 -25.58 -23.58
CA GLU A 19 -2.76 -26.10 -22.51
C GLU A 19 -3.33 -25.87 -21.10
N GLY A 20 -4.49 -25.21 -20.98
CA GLY A 20 -5.13 -24.93 -19.69
C GLY A 20 -4.40 -23.90 -18.83
N LYS A 21 -3.42 -23.18 -19.39
CA LYS A 21 -2.59 -22.19 -18.67
C LYS A 21 -3.36 -20.96 -18.20
N LEU A 22 -4.56 -20.75 -18.75
CA LEU A 22 -5.45 -19.65 -18.38
C LEU A 22 -6.59 -20.10 -17.44
N ARG A 23 -6.46 -21.27 -16.80
CA ARG A 23 -7.38 -21.81 -15.79
C ARG A 23 -6.63 -22.05 -14.47
N GLY A 24 -7.36 -22.06 -13.37
CA GLY A 24 -6.82 -22.09 -12.01
C GLY A 24 -6.00 -20.86 -11.63
N LEU A 25 -6.23 -19.72 -12.28
CA LEU A 25 -5.45 -18.50 -12.00
C LEU A 25 -5.79 -17.94 -10.62
N GLU A 26 -4.82 -17.27 -9.99
CA GLU A 26 -5.06 -16.60 -8.73
C GLU A 26 -6.18 -15.55 -8.88
N GLY A 27 -7.25 -15.72 -8.09
CA GLY A 27 -8.41 -14.84 -8.17
C GLY A 27 -9.41 -15.20 -9.28
N GLU A 28 -9.28 -16.33 -9.97
CA GLU A 28 -10.25 -16.77 -10.96
C GLU A 28 -11.66 -16.89 -10.36
N GLY A 29 -12.65 -16.32 -11.06
CA GLY A 29 -14.05 -16.28 -10.61
C GLY A 29 -14.33 -15.26 -9.49
N ARG A 30 -13.32 -14.59 -8.94
CA ARG A 30 -13.51 -13.51 -7.96
C ARG A 30 -13.72 -12.17 -8.68
N PRO A 31 -14.45 -11.23 -8.06
CA PRO A 31 -14.49 -9.85 -8.55
C PRO A 31 -13.07 -9.29 -8.70
N LEU A 32 -12.89 -8.42 -9.70
CA LEU A 32 -11.66 -7.65 -9.81
C LEU A 32 -11.44 -6.85 -8.52
N ALA A 33 -10.17 -6.73 -8.11
CA ALA A 33 -9.82 -5.92 -6.96
C ALA A 33 -10.32 -4.47 -7.14
N ASP A 34 -10.92 -3.92 -6.09
CA ASP A 34 -11.35 -2.52 -6.10
C ASP A 34 -10.13 -1.61 -6.18
N ARG A 35 -10.06 -0.81 -7.25
CA ARG A 35 -9.00 0.15 -7.54
C ARG A 35 -9.54 1.56 -7.67
N SER A 36 -10.75 1.84 -7.17
CA SER A 36 -11.36 3.16 -7.19
C SER A 36 -10.46 4.25 -6.59
N GLY A 37 -9.64 3.91 -5.57
CA GLY A 37 -8.66 4.81 -4.97
C GLY A 37 -7.42 5.13 -5.83
N GLU A 38 -7.16 4.38 -6.90
CA GLU A 38 -6.05 4.60 -7.84
C GLU A 38 -6.45 5.44 -9.05
N ALA A 39 -7.74 5.80 -9.19
CA ALA A 39 -8.29 6.41 -10.41
C ALA A 39 -7.62 7.73 -10.84
N PHE A 40 -6.96 8.43 -9.91
CA PHE A 40 -6.28 9.70 -10.15
C PHE A 40 -4.75 9.62 -9.99
N ILE A 41 -4.20 8.40 -9.86
CA ILE A 41 -2.76 8.15 -9.73
C ILE A 41 -2.24 7.71 -11.11
N ASP A 42 -1.07 8.20 -11.51
CA ASP A 42 -0.45 7.74 -12.76
C ASP A 42 -0.11 6.24 -12.67
N MET A 43 -0.14 5.55 -13.82
CA MET A 43 0.06 4.10 -13.86
C MET A 43 1.41 3.66 -13.29
N ALA A 44 2.48 4.45 -13.46
CA ALA A 44 3.79 4.08 -12.96
C ALA A 44 3.82 4.10 -11.43
N THR A 45 3.26 5.14 -10.82
CA THR A 45 3.14 5.26 -9.36
C THR A 45 2.23 4.17 -8.77
N ALA A 46 1.10 3.87 -9.42
CA ALA A 46 0.20 2.81 -8.96
C ALA A 46 0.86 1.42 -9.00
N VAL A 47 1.60 1.11 -10.08
CA VAL A 47 2.36 -0.15 -10.18
C VAL A 47 3.49 -0.22 -9.17
N ALA A 48 4.27 0.86 -9.01
CA ALA A 48 5.35 0.91 -8.02
C ALA A 48 4.82 0.74 -6.59
N GLY A 49 3.69 1.38 -6.27
CA GLY A 49 2.97 1.21 -5.01
C GLY A 49 2.57 -0.24 -4.74
N ARG A 50 2.07 -0.95 -5.75
CA ARG A 50 1.73 -2.37 -5.63
C ARG A 50 2.94 -3.25 -5.41
N ILE A 51 4.01 -3.07 -6.18
CA ILE A 51 5.25 -3.84 -6.03
C ILE A 51 5.80 -3.66 -4.61
N MET A 52 5.79 -2.44 -4.08
CA MET A 52 6.21 -2.17 -2.70
C MET A 52 5.27 -2.84 -1.68
N ALA A 53 3.96 -2.78 -1.87
CA ALA A 53 2.98 -3.41 -0.97
C ALA A 53 3.05 -4.94 -0.98
N GLU A 54 3.20 -5.57 -2.15
CA GLU A 54 3.37 -7.01 -2.34
C GLU A 54 4.68 -7.50 -1.73
N ALA A 55 5.75 -6.69 -1.77
CA ALA A 55 7.01 -6.96 -1.09
C ALA A 55 6.94 -6.76 0.44
N GLY A 56 5.78 -6.38 0.99
CA GLY A 56 5.60 -6.12 2.42
C GLY A 56 6.28 -4.85 2.91
N ALA A 57 6.68 -3.95 2.00
CA ALA A 57 7.25 -2.66 2.35
C ALA A 57 6.14 -1.73 2.88
N LEU A 58 5.85 -1.85 4.17
CA LEU A 58 5.01 -0.89 4.88
C LEU A 58 5.87 0.34 5.23
N PRO A 59 5.57 1.52 4.67
CA PRO A 59 6.31 2.73 5.00
C PRO A 59 6.31 3.00 6.50
N GLU A 60 7.42 3.51 7.01
CA GLU A 60 7.68 3.64 8.45
C GLU A 60 6.62 4.51 9.15
N GLU A 61 6.09 5.54 8.47
CA GLU A 61 5.09 6.43 9.02
C GLU A 61 3.80 5.70 9.43
N PHE A 62 3.43 4.59 8.78
CA PHE A 62 2.25 3.82 9.17
C PHE A 62 2.46 3.05 10.48
N LYS A 63 3.69 2.59 10.75
CA LYS A 63 4.02 1.92 12.02
C LYS A 63 3.97 2.94 13.16
N ILE A 64 4.57 4.12 12.96
CA ILE A 64 4.59 5.19 13.95
C ILE A 64 3.17 5.72 14.20
N LYS A 65 2.35 5.86 13.17
CA LYS A 65 0.94 6.27 13.31
C LYS A 65 0.14 5.34 14.21
N LYS A 66 0.30 4.01 14.05
CA LYS A 66 -0.36 3.03 14.93
C LYS A 66 0.06 3.21 16.40
N LEU A 67 1.34 3.43 16.65
CA LEU A 67 1.85 3.70 18.01
C LEU A 67 1.31 5.01 18.57
N LEU A 68 1.22 6.05 17.74
CA LEU A 68 0.66 7.35 18.12
C LEU A 68 -0.82 7.25 18.50
N ASP A 69 -1.60 6.49 17.74
CA ASP A 69 -3.02 6.25 18.04
C ASP A 69 -3.18 5.47 19.37
N ALA A 70 -2.33 4.48 19.62
CA ALA A 70 -2.29 3.77 20.90
C ALA A 70 -1.90 4.70 22.06
N ALA A 71 -0.88 5.55 21.89
CA ALA A 71 -0.47 6.50 22.92
C ALA A 71 -1.56 7.54 23.24
N LYS A 72 -2.29 8.02 22.23
CA LYS A 72 -3.48 8.87 22.41
C LYS A 72 -4.60 8.16 23.15
N GLN A 73 -4.78 6.87 22.93
CA GLN A 73 -5.74 6.07 23.70
C GLN A 73 -5.30 5.97 25.16
N SER A 74 -4.04 5.65 25.42
CA SER A 74 -3.49 5.57 26.77
C SER A 74 -3.59 6.90 27.52
N TYR A 75 -3.37 8.04 26.86
CA TYR A 75 -3.58 9.36 27.47
C TYR A 75 -5.05 9.60 27.87
N ARG A 76 -6.00 9.12 27.07
CA ARG A 76 -7.45 9.23 27.37
C ARG A 76 -7.85 8.37 28.57
N GLU A 77 -7.22 7.21 28.72
CA GLU A 77 -7.48 6.26 29.80
C GLU A 77 -6.66 6.54 31.06
N ALA A 78 -5.64 7.40 30.98
CA ALA A 78 -4.77 7.71 32.09
C ALA A 78 -5.51 8.43 33.23
N GLU A 79 -5.43 7.85 34.41
CA GLU A 79 -5.88 8.45 35.67
C GLU A 79 -4.70 9.04 36.43
N GLY A 80 -4.85 10.27 36.92
CA GLY A 80 -3.79 10.99 37.61
C GLY A 80 -2.90 11.82 36.67
N ASP A 81 -2.26 12.83 37.27
CA ASP A 81 -1.52 13.87 36.54
C ASP A 81 -0.19 13.34 36.00
N ASP A 82 0.51 12.50 36.78
CA ASP A 82 1.78 11.88 36.39
C ASP A 82 1.63 10.96 35.16
N ALA A 83 0.58 10.14 35.15
CA ALA A 83 0.30 9.21 34.04
C ALA A 83 -0.04 9.97 32.75
N LYS A 84 -0.78 11.09 32.86
CA LYS A 84 -1.07 11.98 31.73
C LYS A 84 0.18 12.67 31.22
N HIS A 85 1.06 13.13 32.11
CA HIS A 85 2.33 13.76 31.74
C HIS A 85 3.22 12.80 30.95
N VAL A 86 3.36 11.55 31.39
CA VAL A 86 4.15 10.51 30.69
C VAL A 86 3.55 10.20 29.32
N ALA A 87 2.23 9.99 29.26
CA ALA A 87 1.55 9.70 27.98
C ALA A 87 1.65 10.89 27.00
N MET A 88 1.59 12.13 27.49
CA MET A 88 1.75 13.33 26.66
C MET A 88 3.18 13.47 26.10
N ALA A 89 4.20 13.15 26.90
CA ALA A 89 5.59 13.12 26.43
C ALA A 89 5.79 12.07 25.30
N LEU A 90 5.20 10.87 25.47
CA LEU A 90 5.24 9.83 24.44
C LEU A 90 4.52 10.24 23.15
N ILE A 91 3.36 10.90 23.26
CA ILE A 91 2.65 11.45 22.11
C ILE A 91 3.53 12.46 21.36
N ALA A 92 4.21 13.36 22.09
CA ALA A 92 5.07 14.37 21.48
C ALA A 92 6.25 13.75 20.69
N ASP A 93 6.95 12.77 21.27
CA ASP A 93 8.05 12.06 20.60
C ASP A 93 7.55 11.32 19.35
N LEU A 94 6.46 10.56 19.45
CA LEU A 94 5.88 9.84 18.32
C LEU A 94 5.39 10.77 17.21
N GLN A 95 4.82 11.92 17.57
CA GLN A 95 4.37 12.93 16.61
C GLN A 95 5.55 13.54 15.85
N GLN A 96 6.67 13.84 16.54
CA GLN A 96 7.90 14.32 15.91
C GLN A 96 8.45 13.29 14.90
N ARG A 97 8.56 12.03 15.31
CA ARG A 97 9.06 10.95 14.43
C ARG A 97 8.16 10.69 13.24
N TYR A 98 6.83 10.74 13.44
CA TYR A 98 5.86 10.62 12.35
C TYR A 98 6.07 11.70 11.30
N ASN A 99 6.23 12.96 11.73
CA ASN A 99 6.45 14.08 10.80
C ASN A 99 7.75 13.92 10.01
N ILE A 100 8.84 13.48 10.65
CA ILE A 100 10.11 13.18 9.98
C ILE A 100 9.93 12.09 8.91
N ALA A 101 9.23 11.00 9.23
CA ALA A 101 8.97 9.91 8.29
C ALA A 101 8.11 10.36 7.09
N VAL A 102 7.08 11.17 7.34
CA VAL A 102 6.24 11.75 6.28
C VAL A 102 7.05 12.67 5.37
N GLU A 103 7.92 13.52 5.93
CA GLU A 103 8.80 14.38 5.14
C GLU A 103 9.81 13.58 4.31
N ALA A 104 10.42 12.54 4.90
CA ALA A 104 11.33 11.65 4.20
C ALA A 104 10.64 10.97 3.00
N ARG A 105 9.41 10.49 3.19
CA ARG A 105 8.61 9.90 2.11
C ARG A 105 8.24 10.92 1.05
N ARG A 106 7.84 12.13 1.44
CA ARG A 106 7.51 13.20 0.49
C ARG A 106 8.73 13.58 -0.35
N ARG A 107 9.92 13.66 0.25
CA ARG A 107 11.19 13.91 -0.48
C ARG A 107 11.55 12.75 -1.41
N PHE A 108 11.28 11.51 -1.00
CA PHE A 108 11.50 10.33 -1.84
C PHE A 108 10.55 10.27 -3.03
N MET A 109 9.28 10.64 -2.84
CA MET A 109 8.25 10.60 -3.90
C MET A 109 8.21 11.86 -4.76
N GLY A 110 8.74 12.99 -4.29
CA GLY A 110 8.80 14.23 -5.05
C GLY A 110 10.01 14.26 -5.97
N THR A 111 9.77 14.12 -7.27
CA THR A 111 10.61 14.71 -8.32
C THR A 111 10.32 16.20 -8.43
#